data_AF-A0A354A287-F1
#
_entry.id   AF-A0A354A287-F1
#
_cell.length_a   1.000
_cell.length_b   1.000
_cell.length_c   1.000
_cell.angle_alpha   90.00
_cell.angle_beta   90.00
_cell.angle_gamma   90.00
#
_symmetry.space_group_name_H-M   'P 1'
#
loop_
_entity.id
_entity.type
_entity.pdbx_description
1 polymer ?
#
loop_
_entity_poly.entity_id
_entity_poly.type
_entity_poly.pdbx_seq_one_letter_code
_entity_poly.pdbx_strand_id
1 'polypeptide(L)'
;RFDILWTAFEGTESNFSKLKGNSLSELYSSLKLRGVALLSSMIIGFPYQDRKKVMEEFRMITELGPSLWQVLIYFAFPGTPLHRQMLEENRYLPEYRRNPDYRTFDGFSMHCSHPHFSAVELQDLQRELYRKNVEILGPSLMRVVRVWFEGYRNLKDSSNPLMSGRAERMKEYVRSAVPAIYPAMLFGPNKDRRADARALLREIRQEIGRLSLQEKLFCLGTIPLSVWTWFTAKLNISQQPKLLRTEHRTTFACRAEQQVMKLKTSSAVPFSGTGSTSPLCSRSVESEHTK
;
A
#
# COMPACT_ATOMS: atom_id res chain seq x y z
N ARG A 1 0.17 -10.06 -16.90
CA ARG A 1 1.19 -9.07 -17.31
C ARG A 1 1.19 -7.98 -16.24
N PHE A 2 2.30 -7.72 -15.57
CA PHE A 2 2.35 -6.77 -14.45
C PHE A 2 3.29 -5.62 -14.80
N ASP A 3 2.85 -4.39 -14.56
CA ASP A 3 3.63 -3.17 -14.83
C ASP A 3 3.98 -2.42 -13.53
N ILE A 4 3.27 -2.75 -12.44
CA ILE A 4 3.58 -2.35 -11.07
C ILE A 4 3.48 -3.59 -10.18
N LEU A 5 4.44 -3.76 -9.27
CA LEU A 5 4.41 -4.79 -8.24
C LEU A 5 4.42 -4.11 -6.86
N TRP A 6 3.57 -4.60 -5.96
CA TRP A 6 3.62 -4.22 -4.56
C TRP A 6 4.48 -5.20 -3.76
N THR A 7 5.31 -4.65 -2.87
CA THR A 7 6.23 -5.38 -2.01
C THR A 7 6.14 -4.82 -0.59
N ALA A 8 6.05 -5.70 0.40
CA ALA A 8 6.12 -5.31 1.79
C ALA A 8 7.55 -5.48 2.30
N PHE A 9 8.20 -4.38 2.67
CA PHE A 9 9.41 -4.39 3.47
C PHE A 9 8.97 -4.36 4.94
N GLU A 10 8.92 -5.55 5.54
CA GLU A 10 8.71 -5.69 6.98
C GLU A 10 10.07 -5.56 7.66
N GLY A 11 10.09 -4.96 8.86
CA GLY A 11 11.33 -4.58 9.52
C GLY A 11 12.28 -5.78 9.70
N THR A 12 13.57 -5.49 9.75
CA THR A 12 14.61 -6.53 9.57
C THR A 12 14.58 -7.65 10.60
N GLU A 13 14.01 -7.37 11.77
CA GLU A 13 13.88 -8.32 12.90
C GLU A 13 12.51 -9.03 12.93
N SER A 14 11.66 -8.83 11.92
CA SER A 14 10.30 -9.40 11.87
C SER A 14 10.23 -10.90 11.56
N ASN A 15 11.38 -11.56 11.31
CA ASN A 15 11.54 -13.01 11.16
C ASN A 15 10.61 -13.70 10.13
N PHE A 16 10.13 -13.00 9.09
CA PHE A 16 9.27 -13.63 8.08
C PHE A 16 10.03 -14.51 7.08
N SER A 17 9.55 -15.74 6.87
CA SER A 17 10.13 -16.74 5.95
C SER A 17 10.22 -16.31 4.47
N LYS A 18 9.44 -15.29 4.06
CA LYS A 18 9.38 -14.78 2.67
C LYS A 18 10.61 -13.98 2.24
N LEU A 19 11.55 -13.72 3.15
CA LEU A 19 12.80 -12.99 2.89
C LEU A 19 13.95 -13.92 2.44
N LYS A 20 13.71 -15.23 2.28
CA LYS A 20 14.73 -16.21 1.83
C LYS A 20 14.75 -16.32 0.30
N GLY A 21 15.85 -15.93 -0.37
CA GLY A 21 16.00 -15.98 -1.84
C GLY A 21 17.14 -15.10 -2.38
N ASN A 22 17.06 -14.72 -3.66
CA ASN A 22 17.98 -13.73 -4.28
C ASN A 22 18.02 -12.43 -3.46
N SER A 23 19.11 -11.67 -3.55
CA SER A 23 19.20 -10.40 -2.84
C SER A 23 18.10 -9.44 -3.32
N LEU A 24 17.51 -8.68 -2.39
CA LEU A 24 16.45 -7.71 -2.72
C LEU A 24 16.93 -6.71 -3.78
N SER A 25 18.21 -6.34 -3.76
CA SER A 25 18.81 -5.45 -4.75
C SER A 25 18.77 -6.02 -6.18
N GLU A 26 19.13 -7.30 -6.35
CA GLU A 26 19.07 -7.98 -7.65
C GLU A 26 17.63 -8.11 -8.16
N LEU A 27 16.69 -8.43 -7.26
CA LEU A 27 15.27 -8.49 -7.61
C LEU A 27 14.76 -7.13 -8.09
N TYR A 28 15.04 -6.06 -7.34
CA TYR A 28 14.63 -4.70 -7.70
C TYR A 28 15.21 -4.29 -9.04
N SER A 29 16.51 -4.50 -9.22
CA SER A 29 17.20 -4.16 -10.48
C SER A 29 16.62 -4.94 -11.66
N SER A 30 16.41 -6.25 -11.49
CA SER A 30 15.84 -7.12 -12.54
C SER A 30 14.43 -6.73 -12.95
N LEU A 31 13.60 -6.30 -12.00
CA LEU A 31 12.24 -5.83 -12.26
C LEU A 31 12.24 -4.47 -12.96
N LYS A 32 13.07 -3.53 -12.52
CA LYS A 32 13.21 -2.21 -13.14
C LYS A 32 13.71 -2.30 -14.59
N LEU A 33 14.67 -3.17 -14.88
CA LEU A 33 15.15 -3.44 -16.25
C LEU A 33 14.07 -4.03 -17.17
N ARG A 34 12.98 -4.55 -16.60
CA ARG A 34 11.81 -5.02 -17.35
C ARG A 34 10.66 -4.00 -17.34
N GLY A 35 10.90 -2.78 -16.90
CA GLY A 35 9.89 -1.74 -16.80
C GLY A 35 8.80 -2.03 -15.77
N VAL A 36 9.09 -2.84 -14.73
CA VAL A 36 8.16 -3.07 -13.63
C VAL A 36 8.46 -2.08 -12.51
N ALA A 37 7.56 -1.13 -12.29
CA ALA A 37 7.69 -0.19 -11.17
C ALA A 37 7.37 -0.89 -9.84
N LEU A 38 8.08 -0.52 -8.78
CA LEU A 38 7.94 -1.16 -7.48
C LEU A 38 7.32 -0.19 -6.49
N LEU A 39 6.18 -0.59 -5.90
CA LEU A 39 5.63 0.02 -4.69
C LEU A 39 6.13 -0.76 -3.48
N SER A 40 6.97 -0.13 -2.68
CA SER A 40 7.47 -0.73 -1.44
C SER A 40 6.81 -0.09 -0.23
N SER A 41 6.24 -0.90 0.65
CA SER A 41 5.68 -0.42 1.91
C SER A 41 6.61 -0.69 3.08
N MET A 42 6.66 0.25 4.03
CA MET A 42 7.32 0.14 5.33
C MET A 42 6.27 0.25 6.43
N ILE A 43 6.48 -0.46 7.55
CA ILE A 43 5.69 -0.26 8.76
C ILE A 43 6.60 0.29 9.87
N ILE A 44 6.14 1.34 10.55
CA ILE A 44 6.81 1.96 11.71
C ILE A 44 5.95 1.84 12.97
N GLY A 45 6.56 1.91 14.16
CA GLY A 45 5.85 1.77 15.44
C GLY A 45 5.78 0.34 15.97
N PHE A 46 6.63 -0.56 15.48
CA PHE A 46 6.86 -1.82 16.16
C PHE A 46 7.58 -1.59 17.50
N PRO A 47 7.32 -2.40 18.55
CA PRO A 47 7.83 -2.14 19.89
C PRO A 47 9.36 -1.99 20.01
N TYR A 48 10.13 -2.61 19.10
CA TYR A 48 11.59 -2.54 19.07
C TYR A 48 12.13 -1.28 18.35
N GLN A 49 11.28 -0.58 17.59
CA GLN A 49 11.70 0.55 16.78
C GLN A 49 11.77 1.80 17.65
N ASP A 50 12.99 2.23 17.97
CA ASP A 50 13.25 3.62 18.32
C ASP A 50 13.48 4.46 17.05
N ARG A 51 13.74 5.76 17.23
CA ARG A 51 13.99 6.67 16.10
C ARG A 51 15.21 6.25 15.28
N LYS A 52 16.26 5.74 15.91
CA LYS A 52 17.49 5.32 15.22
C LYS A 52 17.21 4.14 14.31
N LYS A 53 16.48 3.13 14.81
CA LYS A 53 16.10 1.94 14.05
C LYS A 53 15.18 2.29 12.88
N VAL A 54 14.19 3.16 13.07
CA VAL A 54 13.34 3.62 11.95
C VAL A 54 14.16 4.29 10.85
N MET A 55 15.13 5.14 11.22
CA MET A 55 16.00 5.80 10.24
C MET A 55 16.96 4.84 9.53
N GLU A 56 17.46 3.82 10.22
CA GLU A 56 18.26 2.73 9.65
C GLU A 56 17.44 1.95 8.60
N GLU A 57 16.22 1.54 8.93
CA GLU A 57 15.34 0.82 8.00
C GLU A 57 14.88 1.69 6.83
N PHE A 58 14.61 2.97 7.08
CA PHE A 58 14.33 3.95 6.03
C PHE A 58 15.51 4.10 5.05
N ARG A 59 16.75 4.09 5.57
CA ARG A 59 17.95 4.12 4.73
C ARG A 59 18.03 2.88 3.84
N MET A 60 17.82 1.68 4.39
CA MET A 60 17.82 0.44 3.60
C MET A 60 16.79 0.48 2.45
N ILE A 61 15.56 0.95 2.73
CA ILE A 61 14.53 1.06 1.68
C ILE A 61 14.88 2.13 0.64
N THR A 62 15.43 3.27 1.06
CA THR A 62 15.82 4.31 0.11
C THR A 62 17.00 3.89 -0.76
N GLU A 63 17.95 3.10 -0.25
CA GLU A 63 19.03 2.49 -1.03
C GLU A 63 18.51 1.51 -2.12
N LEU A 64 17.42 0.76 -1.86
CA LEU A 64 16.76 -0.06 -2.88
C LEU A 64 16.09 0.78 -3.99
N GLY A 65 15.80 2.06 -3.71
CA GLY A 65 15.25 3.03 -4.65
C GLY A 65 13.93 2.60 -5.30
N PRO A 66 12.86 2.28 -4.53
CA PRO A 66 11.57 1.90 -5.11
C PRO A 66 10.98 3.04 -5.95
N SER A 67 10.10 2.71 -6.89
CA SER A 67 9.43 3.71 -7.74
C SER A 67 8.35 4.47 -6.99
N LEU A 68 7.62 3.75 -6.14
CA LEU A 68 6.56 4.25 -5.28
C LEU A 68 6.86 3.77 -3.85
N TRP A 69 6.48 4.56 -2.85
CA TRP A 69 6.74 4.21 -1.46
C TRP A 69 5.53 4.54 -0.58
N GLN A 70 5.26 3.67 0.37
CA GLN A 70 4.22 3.83 1.38
C GLN A 70 4.83 3.55 2.76
N VAL A 71 4.50 4.37 3.74
CA VAL A 71 4.82 4.08 5.15
C VAL A 71 3.55 4.15 5.97
N LEU A 72 3.31 3.12 6.79
CA LEU A 72 2.15 3.01 7.67
C LEU A 72 2.62 2.88 9.12
N ILE A 73 1.82 3.40 10.03
CA ILE A 73 1.97 3.17 11.46
C ILE A 73 1.38 1.80 11.80
N TYR A 74 2.08 1.04 12.63
CA TYR A 74 1.63 -0.23 13.16
C TYR A 74 0.45 -0.01 14.10
N PHE A 75 -0.69 -0.64 13.81
CA PHE A 75 -1.88 -0.56 14.65
C PHE A 75 -2.58 -1.90 14.78
N ALA A 76 -3.31 -2.07 15.88
CA ALA A 76 -4.08 -3.26 16.18
C ALA A 76 -5.56 -3.03 15.89
N PHE A 77 -6.05 -3.51 14.75
CA PHE A 77 -7.45 -3.34 14.38
C PHE A 77 -8.38 -4.13 15.33
N PRO A 78 -9.53 -3.57 15.78
CA PRO A 78 -10.44 -4.25 16.69
C PRO A 78 -10.85 -5.64 16.22
N GLY A 79 -10.75 -6.62 17.13
CA GLY A 79 -11.07 -8.03 16.85
C GLY A 79 -9.90 -8.88 16.35
N THR A 80 -8.77 -8.27 15.96
CA THR A 80 -7.56 -9.03 15.57
C THR A 80 -6.90 -9.70 16.78
N PRO A 81 -6.10 -10.77 16.58
CA PRO A 81 -5.30 -11.36 17.66
C PRO A 81 -4.40 -10.34 18.36
N LEU A 82 -3.75 -9.46 17.59
CA LEU A 82 -2.91 -8.38 18.11
C LEU A 82 -3.72 -7.41 19.00
N HIS A 83 -4.94 -7.07 18.61
CA HIS A 83 -5.81 -6.20 19.42
C HIS A 83 -6.16 -6.84 20.77
N ARG A 84 -6.49 -8.14 20.78
CA ARG A 84 -6.76 -8.87 22.03
C ARG A 84 -5.53 -8.87 22.95
N GLN A 85 -4.37 -9.19 22.39
CA GLN A 85 -3.10 -9.14 23.11
C GLN A 85 -2.81 -7.75 23.71
N MET A 86 -2.97 -6.68 22.93
CA MET A 86 -2.71 -5.31 23.39
C MET A 86 -3.70 -4.84 24.48
N LEU A 87 -4.92 -5.37 24.50
CA LEU A 87 -5.88 -5.13 25.59
C LEU A 87 -5.45 -5.84 26.88
N GLU A 88 -5.07 -7.12 26.78
CA GLU A 88 -4.56 -7.91 27.91
C GLU A 88 -3.30 -7.30 28.51
N GLU A 89 -2.38 -6.82 27.67
CA GLU A 89 -1.16 -6.10 28.06
C GLU A 89 -1.41 -4.67 28.57
N ASN A 90 -2.67 -4.20 28.60
CA ASN A 90 -3.04 -2.82 28.93
C ASN A 90 -2.36 -1.74 28.08
N ARG A 91 -1.92 -2.08 26.87
CA ARG A 91 -1.24 -1.18 25.93
C ARG A 91 -2.20 -0.47 24.98
N TYR A 92 -3.42 -0.95 24.81
CA TYR A 92 -4.40 -0.26 23.98
C TYR A 92 -4.82 1.07 24.62
N LEU A 93 -4.81 2.16 23.85
CA LEU A 93 -5.08 3.50 24.37
C LEU A 93 -6.55 3.62 24.86
N PRO A 94 -6.80 4.22 26.05
CA PRO A 94 -8.12 4.21 26.68
C PRO A 94 -9.25 4.77 25.81
N GLU A 95 -8.98 5.82 25.03
CA GLU A 95 -9.94 6.48 24.15
C GLU A 95 -10.49 5.56 23.05
N TYR A 96 -9.75 4.51 22.68
CA TYR A 96 -10.16 3.57 21.62
C TYR A 96 -10.76 2.26 22.15
N ARG A 97 -10.77 2.01 23.47
CA ARG A 97 -11.23 0.72 24.03
C ARG A 97 -12.74 0.50 23.92
N ARG A 98 -13.54 1.53 24.16
CA ARG A 98 -15.02 1.41 24.27
C ARG A 98 -15.77 1.80 23.00
N ASN A 99 -15.44 2.95 22.43
CA ASN A 99 -16.10 3.47 21.23
C ASN A 99 -15.03 4.03 20.28
N PRO A 100 -14.24 3.15 19.63
CA PRO A 100 -13.16 3.59 18.76
C PRO A 100 -13.68 4.39 17.58
N ASP A 101 -13.02 5.50 17.28
CA ASP A 101 -13.23 6.19 16.00
C ASP A 101 -12.57 5.40 14.88
N TYR A 102 -13.36 4.57 14.20
CA TYR A 102 -12.90 3.72 13.09
C TYR A 102 -12.25 4.48 11.93
N ARG A 103 -12.48 5.79 11.80
CA ARG A 103 -11.86 6.63 10.76
C ARG A 103 -10.35 6.79 10.95
N THR A 104 -9.87 6.58 12.19
CA THR A 104 -8.44 6.70 12.54
C THR A 104 -7.66 5.41 12.30
N PHE A 105 -8.30 4.32 11.87
CA PHE A 105 -7.64 3.05 11.54
C PHE A 105 -7.16 3.06 10.09
N ASP A 106 -6.38 4.09 9.76
CA ASP A 106 -5.97 4.49 8.42
C ASP A 106 -4.48 4.20 8.13
N GLY A 107 -3.73 3.72 9.13
CA GLY A 107 -2.28 3.56 9.07
C GLY A 107 -1.51 4.88 9.21
N PHE A 108 -2.16 5.95 9.65
CA PHE A 108 -1.57 7.25 9.99
C PHE A 108 -1.86 7.63 11.45
N SER A 109 -2.63 6.85 12.19
CA SER A 109 -2.85 7.02 13.63
C SER A 109 -2.35 5.83 14.43
N MET A 110 -1.99 6.07 15.69
CA MET A 110 -1.53 5.05 16.64
C MET A 110 -2.59 4.84 17.73
N HIS A 111 -2.98 3.59 17.95
CA HIS A 111 -4.06 3.22 18.90
C HIS A 111 -3.55 2.47 20.14
N CYS A 112 -2.23 2.29 20.25
CA CYS A 112 -1.56 1.57 21.32
C CYS A 112 -0.42 2.40 21.90
N SER A 113 -0.06 2.19 23.15
CA SER A 113 1.13 2.76 23.77
C SER A 113 2.39 2.12 23.17
N HIS A 114 3.41 2.95 23.00
CA HIS A 114 4.68 2.57 22.40
C HIS A 114 5.84 2.90 23.34
N PRO A 115 6.87 2.03 23.50
CA PRO A 115 7.95 2.26 24.46
C PRO A 115 8.79 3.52 24.22
N HIS A 116 8.89 3.96 22.96
CA HIS A 116 9.78 5.04 22.54
C HIS A 116 9.09 6.26 21.94
N PHE A 117 7.77 6.20 21.74
CA PHE A 117 7.04 7.25 21.02
C PHE A 117 5.67 7.49 21.63
N SER A 118 5.27 8.75 21.68
CA SER A 118 3.87 9.13 21.71
C SER A 118 3.23 9.01 20.32
N ALA A 119 1.89 9.03 20.27
CA ALA A 119 1.16 8.97 19.00
C ALA A 119 1.50 10.14 18.07
N VAL A 120 1.70 11.34 18.64
CA VAL A 120 2.04 12.55 17.89
C VAL A 120 3.45 12.46 17.32
N GLU A 121 4.43 12.03 18.12
CA GLU A 121 5.82 11.87 17.67
C GLU A 121 5.94 10.87 16.51
N LEU A 122 5.20 9.76 16.56
CA LEU A 122 5.24 8.77 15.49
C LEU A 122 4.58 9.27 14.19
N GLN A 123 3.49 10.04 14.31
CA GLN A 123 2.86 10.73 13.17
C GLN A 123 3.79 11.76 12.52
N ASP A 124 4.47 12.56 13.33
CA ASP A 124 5.40 13.56 12.83
C ASP A 124 6.64 12.92 12.22
N LEU A 125 7.13 11.81 12.80
CA LEU A 125 8.16 10.98 12.18
C LEU A 125 7.69 10.43 10.82
N GLN A 126 6.47 9.89 10.72
CA GLN A 126 5.93 9.42 9.43
C GLN A 126 5.94 10.52 8.36
N ARG A 127 5.50 11.74 8.71
CA ARG A 127 5.50 12.91 7.81
C ARG A 127 6.92 13.30 7.43
N GLU A 128 7.86 13.26 8.37
CA GLU A 128 9.28 13.52 8.12
C GLU A 128 9.85 12.53 7.09
N LEU A 129 9.56 11.23 7.24
CA LEU A 129 10.05 10.21 6.32
C LEU A 129 9.50 10.42 4.90
N TYR A 130 8.22 10.80 4.74
CA TYR A 130 7.67 11.17 3.42
C TYR A 130 8.42 12.34 2.78
N ARG A 131 8.72 13.40 3.54
CA ARG A 131 9.50 14.55 3.05
C ARG A 131 10.90 14.12 2.62
N LYS A 132 11.62 13.41 3.49
CA LYS A 132 12.96 12.88 3.20
C LYS A 132 12.95 11.96 1.99
N ASN A 133 11.94 11.11 1.81
CA ASN A 133 11.86 10.21 0.66
C ASN A 133 11.82 10.98 -0.65
N VAL A 134 11.01 12.04 -0.72
CA VAL A 134 10.90 12.88 -1.92
C VAL A 134 12.19 13.69 -2.13
N GLU A 135 12.83 14.18 -1.09
CA GLU A 135 14.12 14.88 -1.20
C GLU A 135 15.23 13.95 -1.71
N ILE A 136 15.32 12.72 -1.18
CA ILE A 136 16.36 11.74 -1.51
C ILE A 136 16.09 11.08 -2.86
N LEU A 137 14.88 10.59 -3.14
CA LEU A 137 14.60 9.79 -4.34
C LEU A 137 13.89 10.59 -5.45
N GLY A 138 13.37 11.76 -5.14
CA GLY A 138 12.58 12.57 -6.06
C GLY A 138 11.11 12.15 -6.11
N PRO A 139 10.28 12.90 -6.86
CA PRO A 139 8.86 12.60 -7.02
C PRO A 139 8.64 11.18 -7.56
N SER A 140 7.70 10.43 -6.96
CA SER A 140 7.44 9.03 -7.32
C SER A 140 7.11 8.83 -8.80
N LEU A 141 6.37 9.76 -9.40
CA LEU A 141 6.08 9.71 -10.83
C LEU A 141 7.36 9.77 -11.69
N MET A 142 8.36 10.57 -11.32
CA MET A 142 9.64 10.61 -12.06
C MET A 142 10.39 9.28 -11.98
N ARG A 143 10.30 8.60 -10.83
CA ARG A 143 10.89 7.27 -10.64
C ARG A 143 10.17 6.19 -11.43
N VAL A 144 8.84 6.28 -11.54
CA VAL A 144 8.04 5.38 -12.38
C VAL A 144 8.38 5.59 -13.85
N VAL A 145 8.41 6.83 -14.33
CA VAL A 145 8.78 7.15 -15.73
C VAL A 145 10.20 6.67 -16.04
N ARG A 146 11.15 6.85 -15.11
CA ARG A 146 12.50 6.31 -15.23
C ARG A 146 12.48 4.80 -15.43
N VAL A 147 11.72 4.05 -14.61
CA VAL A 147 11.65 2.59 -14.72
C VAL A 147 11.03 2.15 -16.05
N TRP A 148 9.96 2.78 -16.50
CA TRP A 148 9.38 2.47 -17.82
C TRP A 148 10.36 2.77 -18.95
N PHE A 149 11.11 3.88 -18.85
CA PHE A 149 12.14 4.23 -19.82
C PHE A 149 13.27 3.19 -19.87
N GLU A 150 13.79 2.76 -18.71
CA GLU A 150 14.78 1.68 -18.65
C GLU A 150 14.24 0.36 -19.22
N GLY A 151 12.99 0.03 -18.89
CA GLY A 151 12.32 -1.15 -19.43
C GLY A 151 12.18 -1.12 -20.94
N TYR A 152 11.87 0.05 -21.52
CA TYR A 152 11.86 0.22 -22.96
C TYR A 152 13.25 0.01 -23.55
N ARG A 153 14.27 0.72 -23.05
CA ARG A 153 15.65 0.64 -23.56
C ARG A 153 16.19 -0.79 -23.55
N ASN A 154 15.93 -1.53 -22.49
CA ASN A 154 16.43 -2.89 -22.32
C ASN A 154 15.67 -3.94 -23.17
N LEU A 155 14.41 -3.68 -23.55
CA LEU A 155 13.56 -4.67 -24.23
C LEU A 155 13.29 -4.36 -25.70
N LYS A 156 13.57 -3.15 -26.20
CA LYS A 156 13.20 -2.70 -27.55
C LYS A 156 13.76 -3.57 -28.68
N ASP A 157 14.95 -4.13 -28.50
CA ASP A 157 15.65 -4.92 -29.53
C ASP A 157 15.45 -6.44 -29.34
N SER A 158 14.56 -6.85 -28.45
CA SER A 158 14.31 -8.27 -28.19
C SER A 158 13.59 -8.94 -29.36
N SER A 159 14.12 -10.09 -29.82
CA SER A 159 13.47 -10.94 -30.82
C SER A 159 12.19 -11.62 -30.33
N ASN A 160 12.00 -11.73 -29.00
CA ASN A 160 10.77 -12.28 -28.43
C ASN A 160 9.59 -11.28 -28.57
N PRO A 161 8.49 -11.65 -29.26
CA PRO A 161 7.33 -10.77 -29.48
C PRO A 161 6.66 -10.25 -28.21
N LEU A 162 6.72 -11.01 -27.11
CA LEU A 162 6.14 -10.58 -25.83
C LEU A 162 6.95 -9.47 -25.18
N MET A 163 8.28 -9.50 -25.37
CA MET A 163 9.20 -8.51 -24.80
C MET A 163 9.22 -7.24 -25.66
N SER A 164 9.23 -7.36 -26.98
CA SER A 164 9.11 -6.20 -27.87
C SER A 164 7.75 -5.51 -27.70
N GLY A 165 6.66 -6.28 -27.62
CA GLY A 165 5.33 -5.73 -27.32
C GLY A 165 5.22 -5.12 -25.92
N ARG A 166 6.08 -5.51 -24.98
CA ARG A 166 6.21 -4.82 -23.68
C ARG A 166 6.99 -3.52 -23.83
N ALA A 167 8.08 -3.51 -24.58
CA ALA A 167 8.88 -2.31 -24.83
C ALA A 167 8.02 -1.18 -25.43
N GLU A 168 7.23 -1.46 -26.48
CA GLU A 168 6.38 -0.43 -27.08
C GLU A 168 5.34 0.13 -26.10
N ARG A 169 4.71 -0.72 -25.27
CA ARG A 169 3.81 -0.25 -24.21
C ARG A 169 4.53 0.66 -23.20
N MET A 170 5.76 0.32 -22.81
CA MET A 170 6.55 1.16 -21.89
C MET A 170 6.90 2.51 -22.52
N LYS A 171 7.24 2.54 -23.80
CA LYS A 171 7.47 3.78 -24.56
C LYS A 171 6.22 4.66 -24.62
N GLU A 172 5.04 4.08 -24.82
CA GLU A 172 3.76 4.80 -24.77
C GLU A 172 3.51 5.42 -23.39
N TYR A 173 3.77 4.67 -22.31
CA TYR A 173 3.66 5.18 -20.93
C TYR A 173 4.66 6.30 -20.63
N VAL A 174 5.90 6.18 -21.13
CA VAL A 174 6.89 7.25 -21.01
C VAL A 174 6.39 8.50 -21.74
N ARG A 175 5.94 8.38 -22.99
CA ARG A 175 5.44 9.52 -23.77
C ARG A 175 4.25 10.22 -23.10
N SER A 176 3.27 9.46 -22.62
CA SER A 176 2.09 10.03 -21.96
C SER A 176 2.43 10.75 -20.66
N ALA A 177 3.50 10.34 -19.97
CA ALA A 177 3.96 10.94 -18.73
C ALA A 177 4.97 12.08 -18.91
N VAL A 178 5.50 12.33 -20.12
CA VAL A 178 6.45 13.43 -20.40
C VAL A 178 5.95 14.79 -19.89
N PRO A 179 4.67 15.18 -20.03
CA PRO A 179 4.19 16.46 -19.51
C PRO A 179 4.50 16.68 -18.04
N ALA A 180 4.46 15.63 -17.21
CA ALA A 180 4.74 15.73 -15.79
C ALA A 180 6.22 16.01 -15.46
N ILE A 181 7.13 15.85 -16.43
CA ILE A 181 8.56 16.14 -16.23
C ILE A 181 8.82 17.65 -16.14
N TYR A 182 8.01 18.49 -16.81
CA TYR A 182 8.20 19.95 -16.82
C TYR A 182 8.04 20.56 -15.41
N PRO A 183 6.97 20.28 -14.66
CA PRO A 183 6.85 20.69 -13.27
C PRO A 183 7.98 20.13 -12.41
N ALA A 184 8.41 18.89 -12.63
CA ALA A 184 9.53 18.30 -11.87
C ALA A 184 10.86 19.03 -12.11
N MET A 185 11.10 19.56 -13.31
CA MET A 185 12.30 20.35 -13.64
C MET A 185 12.33 21.72 -12.94
N LEU A 186 11.16 22.30 -12.65
CA LEU A 186 11.00 23.64 -12.08
C LEU A 186 10.78 23.61 -10.57
N PHE A 187 9.86 22.76 -10.13
CA PHE A 187 9.36 22.67 -8.76
C PHE A 187 9.82 21.40 -8.03
N GLY A 188 10.76 20.64 -8.62
CA GLY A 188 11.38 19.49 -7.95
C GLY A 188 12.02 19.90 -6.61
N PRO A 189 12.07 18.96 -5.64
CA PRO A 189 12.29 19.26 -4.22
C PRO A 189 13.65 19.92 -3.94
N ASN A 190 14.67 19.63 -4.74
CA ASN A 190 16.00 20.22 -4.63
C ASN A 190 16.67 20.32 -6.01
N LYS A 191 17.86 20.94 -6.06
CA LYS A 191 18.60 21.20 -7.30
C LYS A 191 18.91 19.91 -8.06
N ASP A 192 19.28 18.85 -7.34
CA ASP A 192 19.70 17.57 -7.92
C ASP A 192 18.51 16.86 -8.57
N ARG A 193 17.37 16.75 -7.88
CA ARG A 193 16.16 16.13 -8.44
C ARG A 193 15.60 16.92 -9.63
N ARG A 194 15.76 18.25 -9.65
CA ARG A 194 15.43 19.09 -10.83
C ARG A 194 16.40 18.82 -12.00
N ALA A 195 17.67 18.58 -11.72
CA ALA A 195 18.67 18.22 -12.74
C ALA A 195 18.39 16.83 -13.31
N ASP A 196 18.02 15.86 -12.47
CA ASP A 196 17.64 14.51 -12.90
C ASP A 196 16.43 14.52 -13.82
N ALA A 197 15.41 15.34 -13.52
CA ALA A 197 14.25 15.51 -14.41
C ALA A 197 14.65 16.09 -15.78
N ARG A 198 15.59 17.06 -15.81
CA ARG A 198 16.13 17.60 -17.07
C ARG A 198 16.92 16.56 -17.85
N ALA A 199 17.71 15.73 -17.17
CA ALA A 199 18.46 14.64 -17.77
C ALA A 199 17.52 13.58 -18.36
N LEU A 200 16.51 13.14 -17.58
CA LEU A 200 15.47 12.21 -18.03
C LEU A 200 14.81 12.67 -19.33
N LEU A 201 14.36 13.93 -19.39
CA LEU A 201 13.73 14.48 -20.59
C LEU A 201 14.68 14.48 -21.80
N ARG A 202 15.96 14.77 -21.58
CA ARG A 202 16.98 14.78 -22.63
C ARG A 202 17.19 13.38 -23.19
N GLU A 203 17.37 12.40 -22.31
CA GLU A 203 17.54 10.99 -22.68
C GLU A 203 16.31 10.46 -23.43
N ILE A 204 15.10 10.75 -22.94
CA ILE A 204 13.84 10.39 -23.63
C ILE A 204 13.83 10.97 -25.06
N ARG A 205 14.22 12.24 -25.23
CA ARG A 205 14.23 12.89 -26.55
C ARG A 205 15.26 12.30 -27.51
N GLN A 206 16.40 11.86 -26.98
CA GLN A 206 17.46 11.22 -27.75
C GLN A 206 17.03 9.81 -28.20
N GLU A 207 16.39 9.06 -27.30
CA GLU A 207 16.07 7.66 -27.49
C GLU A 207 14.74 7.42 -28.23
N ILE A 208 13.67 8.11 -27.80
CA ILE A 208 12.29 7.93 -28.30
C ILE A 208 11.95 8.96 -29.39
N GLY A 209 12.77 10.01 -29.52
CA GLY A 209 12.62 11.07 -30.51
C GLY A 209 12.03 12.38 -29.98
N ARG A 210 11.93 13.36 -30.87
CA ARG A 210 11.44 14.72 -30.53
C ARG A 210 9.95 14.71 -30.18
N LEU A 211 9.59 15.58 -29.25
CA LEU A 211 8.19 15.82 -28.89
C LEU A 211 7.46 16.55 -30.03
N SER A 212 6.23 16.12 -30.30
CA SER A 212 5.27 16.80 -31.17
C SER A 212 4.88 18.17 -30.59
N LEU A 213 4.24 19.00 -31.42
CA LEU A 213 3.74 20.30 -30.98
C LEU A 213 2.67 20.16 -29.89
N GLN A 214 1.79 19.18 -30.02
CA GLN A 214 0.75 18.89 -29.03
C GLN A 214 1.35 18.48 -27.68
N GLU A 215 2.34 17.58 -27.67
CA GLU A 215 3.02 17.17 -26.44
C GLU A 215 3.73 18.35 -25.77
N LYS A 216 4.38 19.23 -26.54
CA LYS A 216 5.00 20.46 -26.01
C LYS A 216 3.96 21.38 -25.37
N LEU A 217 2.80 21.54 -26.00
CA LEU A 217 1.72 22.37 -25.45
C LEU A 217 1.20 21.79 -24.13
N PHE A 218 0.99 20.47 -24.05
CA PHE A 218 0.63 19.81 -22.79
C PHE A 218 1.69 20.01 -21.71
N CYS A 219 2.97 19.83 -22.06
CA CYS A 219 4.08 20.07 -21.14
C CYS A 219 4.04 21.50 -20.58
N LEU A 220 3.87 22.52 -21.44
CA LEU A 220 3.78 23.91 -21.00
C LEU A 220 2.53 24.17 -20.14
N GLY A 221 1.38 23.58 -20.50
CA GLY A 221 0.13 23.71 -19.75
C GLY A 221 0.21 23.15 -18.32
N THR A 222 1.05 22.15 -18.06
CA THR A 222 1.22 21.62 -16.70
C THR A 222 1.86 22.61 -15.73
N ILE A 223 2.62 23.61 -16.20
CA ILE A 223 3.28 24.61 -15.34
C ILE A 223 2.25 25.50 -14.63
N PRO A 224 1.38 26.25 -15.32
CA PRO A 224 0.36 27.07 -14.66
C PRO A 224 -0.62 26.21 -13.86
N LEU A 225 -0.95 24.99 -14.33
CA LEU A 225 -1.76 24.05 -13.54
C LEU A 225 -1.09 23.69 -12.22
N SER A 226 0.23 23.45 -12.20
CA SER A 226 0.96 23.16 -10.96
C SER A 226 0.95 24.35 -10.01
N VAL A 227 1.11 25.58 -10.54
CA VAL A 227 1.02 26.81 -9.73
C VAL A 227 -0.39 26.98 -9.17
N TRP A 228 -1.43 26.74 -9.98
CA TRP A 228 -2.81 26.77 -9.56
C TRP A 228 -3.10 25.75 -8.46
N THR A 229 -2.64 24.51 -8.61
CA THR A 229 -2.77 23.46 -7.59
C THR A 229 -2.08 23.85 -6.29
N TRP A 230 -0.87 24.40 -6.36
CA TRP A 230 -0.17 24.90 -5.18
C TRP A 230 -0.95 26.03 -4.47
N PHE A 231 -1.47 26.98 -5.25
CA PHE A 231 -2.25 28.10 -4.75
C PHE A 231 -3.54 27.64 -4.06
N THR A 232 -4.33 26.78 -4.71
CA THR A 232 -5.58 26.27 -4.14
C THR A 232 -5.34 25.40 -2.91
N ALA A 233 -4.27 24.59 -2.91
CA ALA A 233 -3.86 23.82 -1.73
C ALA A 233 -3.48 24.72 -0.55
N LYS A 234 -2.74 25.81 -0.79
CA LYS A 234 -2.35 26.78 0.25
C LYS A 234 -3.55 27.52 0.84
N LEU A 235 -4.55 27.82 0.02
CA LEU A 235 -5.78 28.50 0.45
C LEU A 235 -6.90 27.54 0.89
N ASN A 236 -6.63 26.24 0.88
CA ASN A 236 -7.63 25.20 1.19
C ASN A 236 -8.91 25.31 0.33
N ILE A 237 -8.79 25.80 -0.90
CA ILE A 237 -9.91 25.98 -1.84
C ILE A 237 -10.15 24.67 -2.56
N SER A 238 -11.40 24.19 -2.56
CA SER A 238 -11.84 23.00 -3.31
C SER A 238 -10.94 21.76 -3.09
N GLN A 239 -10.39 21.63 -1.88
CA GLN A 239 -9.68 20.40 -1.51
C GLN A 239 -10.68 19.23 -1.53
N GLN A 240 -10.17 18.03 -1.80
CA GLN A 240 -10.87 16.76 -2.06
C GLN A 240 -12.35 16.71 -1.61
N PRO A 241 -13.27 16.19 -2.44
CA PRO A 241 -14.66 16.04 -2.03
C PRO A 241 -14.71 15.28 -0.71
N LYS A 242 -15.38 15.85 0.29
CA LYS A 242 -15.65 15.19 1.57
C LYS A 242 -16.58 14.03 1.28
N LEU A 243 -16.03 12.87 0.94
CA LEU A 243 -16.76 11.61 0.81
C LEU A 243 -17.16 11.15 2.22
N LEU A 244 -18.15 11.82 2.79
CA LEU A 244 -18.90 11.33 3.93
C LEU A 244 -20.02 10.48 3.35
N ARG A 245 -19.84 9.16 3.41
CA ARG A 245 -20.96 8.24 3.22
C ARG A 245 -21.84 8.35 4.45
N THR A 246 -22.90 9.15 4.37
CA THR A 246 -23.88 9.35 5.44
C THR A 246 -24.96 8.26 5.48
N GLU A 247 -25.10 7.50 4.38
CA GLU A 247 -26.10 6.44 4.26
C GLU A 247 -25.44 5.06 4.11
N HIS A 248 -25.69 4.22 5.10
CA HIS A 248 -25.40 2.79 5.05
C HIS A 248 -26.67 2.05 4.64
N ARG A 249 -26.59 1.15 3.64
CA ARG A 249 -27.71 0.25 3.35
C ARG A 249 -27.92 -0.67 4.55
N THR A 250 -28.99 -0.46 5.29
CA THR A 250 -29.45 -1.26 6.45
C THR A 250 -30.16 -2.56 6.05
N THR A 251 -29.97 -3.06 4.82
CA THR A 251 -30.66 -4.26 4.33
C THR A 251 -30.27 -5.57 5.05
N PHE A 252 -29.26 -5.55 5.94
CA PHE A 252 -28.87 -6.72 6.72
C PHE A 252 -29.72 -6.96 7.98
N ALA A 253 -30.30 -5.92 8.60
CA ALA A 253 -31.15 -6.10 9.78
C ALA A 253 -32.46 -6.84 9.43
N CYS A 254 -33.08 -6.46 8.31
CA CYS A 254 -34.33 -7.08 7.85
C CYS A 254 -34.14 -8.54 7.41
N ARG A 255 -33.00 -8.90 6.80
CA ARG A 255 -32.73 -10.29 6.38
C ARG A 255 -32.41 -11.22 7.55
N ALA A 256 -31.66 -10.76 8.56
CA ALA A 256 -31.35 -11.58 9.73
C ALA A 256 -32.60 -11.85 10.57
N GLU A 257 -33.45 -10.84 10.80
CA GLU A 257 -34.73 -11.03 11.49
C GLU A 257 -35.70 -11.93 10.70
N GLN A 258 -35.76 -11.78 9.37
CA GLN A 258 -36.58 -12.66 8.52
C GLN A 258 -36.06 -14.11 8.48
N GLN A 259 -34.74 -14.34 8.53
CA GLN A 259 -34.17 -15.69 8.62
C GLN A 259 -34.45 -16.33 9.98
N VAL A 260 -34.33 -15.57 11.08
CA VAL A 260 -34.65 -16.05 12.43
C VAL A 260 -36.16 -16.34 12.59
N MET A 261 -37.04 -15.52 11.99
CA MET A 261 -38.48 -15.80 11.96
C MET A 261 -38.85 -17.04 11.13
N LYS A 262 -38.20 -17.25 9.97
CA LYS A 262 -38.41 -18.44 9.13
C LYS A 262 -37.93 -19.73 9.81
N LEU A 263 -36.83 -19.68 10.55
CA LEU A 263 -36.31 -20.82 11.32
C LEU A 263 -37.19 -21.16 12.53
N LYS A 264 -37.81 -20.16 13.18
CA LYS A 264 -38.75 -20.40 14.31
C LYS A 264 -40.12 -20.92 13.87
N THR A 265 -40.55 -20.65 12.63
CA THR A 265 -41.83 -21.11 12.09
C THR A 265 -41.73 -22.50 11.44
N SER A 266 -40.54 -22.97 11.06
CA SER A 266 -40.35 -24.31 10.47
C SER A 266 -40.12 -25.43 11.49
N SER A 267 -40.05 -25.15 12.79
CA SER A 267 -39.78 -26.14 13.85
C SER A 267 -41.04 -26.65 14.57
N ALA A 268 -42.25 -26.34 14.10
CA ALA A 268 -43.48 -26.91 14.62
C ALA A 268 -43.95 -28.08 13.75
N VAL A 269 -43.31 -29.24 13.92
CA VAL A 269 -43.90 -30.52 13.49
C VAL A 269 -44.59 -31.13 14.70
N PRO A 270 -45.90 -31.39 14.68
CA PRO A 270 -46.59 -32.04 15.79
C PRO A 270 -46.27 -33.54 15.75
N PHE A 271 -45.60 -34.07 16.77
CA PHE A 271 -45.48 -35.51 16.94
C PHE A 271 -46.58 -36.01 17.88
N SER A 272 -47.65 -36.54 17.27
CA SER A 272 -48.69 -37.32 17.93
C SER A 272 -48.10 -38.64 18.46
N GLY A 273 -48.35 -38.95 19.73
CA GLY A 273 -47.95 -40.22 20.31
C GLY A 273 -48.90 -41.37 19.98
N THR A 274 -48.34 -42.57 19.79
CA THR A 274 -48.87 -43.88 20.21
C THR A 274 -47.69 -44.86 20.29
N GLY A 275 -47.71 -45.74 21.30
CA GLY A 275 -46.56 -46.54 21.72
C GLY A 275 -46.42 -47.92 21.08
N SER A 276 -45.27 -48.55 21.30
CA SER A 276 -45.11 -49.83 22.03
C SER A 276 -43.89 -50.64 21.56
N THR A 277 -43.22 -51.24 22.56
CA THR A 277 -42.31 -52.40 22.54
C THR A 277 -40.88 -52.27 21.99
N SER A 278 -39.93 -52.43 22.92
CA SER A 278 -38.51 -52.82 22.77
C SER A 278 -38.39 -54.30 22.33
N PRO A 279 -37.19 -54.91 22.06
CA PRO A 279 -36.04 -54.97 22.99
C PRO A 279 -34.61 -54.91 22.39
N LEU A 280 -33.68 -54.58 23.30
CA LEU A 280 -32.26 -54.97 23.43
C LEU A 280 -31.41 -55.29 22.17
N CYS A 281 -30.26 -54.61 22.05
CA CYS A 281 -28.97 -55.31 22.10
C CYS A 281 -27.80 -54.35 22.40
N SER A 282 -27.11 -54.64 23.49
CA SER A 282 -25.82 -54.10 23.92
C SER A 282 -24.67 -54.57 23.01
N ARG A 283 -23.66 -53.71 22.77
CA ARG A 283 -22.24 -54.11 22.80
C ARG A 283 -21.28 -52.91 22.74
N SER A 284 -20.49 -52.83 23.79
CA SER A 284 -19.24 -52.07 23.94
C SER A 284 -18.09 -52.80 23.24
N VAL A 285 -17.16 -52.07 22.62
CA VAL A 285 -15.76 -52.49 22.38
C VAL A 285 -14.94 -51.19 22.42
N GLU A 286 -14.35 -50.81 23.55
CA GLU A 286 -13.04 -51.20 24.09
C GLU A 286 -11.82 -50.76 23.24
N SER A 287 -11.01 -49.94 23.89
CA SER A 287 -9.67 -49.51 23.54
C SER A 287 -8.66 -50.64 23.71
N GLU A 288 -7.61 -50.70 22.89
CA GLU A 288 -6.31 -51.17 23.37
C GLU A 288 -5.12 -50.63 22.55
N HIS A 289 -4.07 -50.33 23.29
CA HIS A 289 -2.74 -49.84 22.91
C HIS A 289 -1.85 -50.93 22.30
N THR A 290 -0.87 -50.52 21.48
CA THR A 290 0.60 -50.83 21.54
C THR A 290 1.19 -50.55 20.14
N LYS A 291 2.38 -49.99 19.91
CA LYS A 291 3.63 -49.78 20.64
C LYS A 291 4.33 -48.55 20.05
#